data_AF-A0ABD5DDR5-F1
#
_entry.id   AF-A0ABD5DDR5-F1
#
_cell.length_a   1.000
_cell.length_b   1.000
_cell.length_c   1.000
_cell.angle_alpha   90.00
_cell.angle_beta   90.00
_cell.angle_gamma   90.00
#
_symmetry.space_group_name_H-M   'P 1'
#
loop_
_entity.id
_entity.type
_entity.pdbx_description
1 polymer ?
#
loop_
_entity_poly.entity_id
_entity_poly.type
_entity_poly.pdbx_seq_one_letter_code
_entity_poly.pdbx_strand_id
1 'polypeptide(L)'
;MAYFDQNFLTIIRQSIEKEAQARHVDVQFEDARGDTGRQADQVQSFIASGVDAIIVDPVDSASTPQLTKMAQQAKMPLVYVNRTPGDK
;
A
#
# COMPACT_ATOMS: atom_id res chain seq x y z
N MET A 1 4.73 1.00 0.09
CA MET A 1 4.90 2.41 0.48
C MET A 1 5.70 3.13 -0.58
N ALA A 2 5.61 4.47 -0.68
CA ALA A 2 6.33 5.20 -1.72
C ALA A 2 7.85 5.15 -1.53
N TYR A 3 8.32 5.33 -0.29
CA TYR A 3 9.72 5.22 0.13
C TYR A 3 9.84 4.71 1.56
N PHE A 4 10.84 3.87 1.85
CA PHE A 4 11.11 3.38 3.21
C PHE A 4 11.98 4.30 4.07
N ASP A 5 12.75 5.18 3.45
CA ASP A 5 13.73 6.05 4.08
C ASP A 5 13.26 7.50 4.24
N GLN A 6 12.08 7.85 3.71
CA GLN A 6 11.46 9.14 3.99
C GLN A 6 10.98 9.19 5.44
N ASN A 7 11.53 10.13 6.24
CA ASN A 7 11.30 10.24 7.69
C ASN A 7 9.84 10.05 8.13
N PHE A 8 8.89 10.74 7.50
CA PHE A 8 7.48 10.64 7.87
C PHE A 8 6.87 9.27 7.53
N LEU A 9 7.23 8.69 6.38
CA LEU A 9 6.77 7.35 5.98
C LEU A 9 7.36 6.26 6.88
N THR A 10 8.60 6.43 7.34
CA THR A 10 9.20 5.56 8.35
C THR A 10 8.37 5.51 9.62
N ILE A 11 7.90 6.68 10.11
CA ILE A 11 7.04 6.77 11.30
C ILE A 11 5.72 6.02 11.05
N ILE A 12 5.08 6.24 9.89
CA ILE A 12 3.84 5.52 9.53
C ILE A 12 4.08 4.00 9.52
N ARG A 13 5.14 3.53 8.85
CA ARG A 13 5.48 2.11 8.74
C ARG A 13 5.68 1.46 10.11
N GLN A 14 6.49 2.09 10.97
CA GLN A 14 6.76 1.60 12.32
C GLN A 14 5.51 1.60 13.19
N SER A 15 4.61 2.59 12.99
CA SER A 15 3.35 2.66 13.72
C SER A 15 2.38 1.55 13.30
N ILE A 16 2.29 1.25 11.99
CA ILE A 16 1.52 0.11 11.47
C ILE A 16 2.09 -1.20 12.02
N GLU A 17 3.41 -1.40 11.97
CA GLU A 17 4.06 -2.61 12.48
C GLU A 17 3.78 -2.83 13.97
N LYS A 18 3.91 -1.77 14.78
CA LYS A 18 3.62 -1.82 16.22
C LYS A 18 2.16 -2.17 16.51
N GLU A 19 1.22 -1.57 15.79
CA GLU A 19 -0.22 -1.83 15.99
C GLU A 19 -0.59 -3.24 15.52
N ALA A 20 -0.02 -3.70 14.40
CA ALA A 20 -0.21 -5.06 13.89
C ALA A 20 0.26 -6.10 14.91
N GLN A 21 1.44 -5.91 15.51
CA GLN A 21 1.93 -6.77 16.60
C GLN A 21 0.99 -6.77 17.81
N ALA A 22 0.51 -5.60 18.24
CA ALA A 22 -0.42 -5.49 19.37
C ALA A 22 -1.77 -6.18 19.11
N ARG A 23 -2.18 -6.29 17.85
CA ARG A 23 -3.42 -6.95 17.42
C ARG A 23 -3.24 -8.39 16.95
N HIS A 24 -2.01 -8.91 16.96
CA HIS A 24 -1.67 -10.22 16.40
C HIS A 24 -2.09 -10.36 14.92
N VAL A 25 -1.83 -9.33 14.13
CA VAL A 25 -2.05 -9.30 12.68
C VAL A 25 -0.71 -9.41 11.97
N ASP A 26 -0.62 -10.29 10.98
CA ASP A 26 0.56 -10.41 10.12
C ASP A 26 0.59 -9.28 9.10
N VAL A 27 1.77 -8.67 8.91
CA VAL A 27 1.95 -7.56 7.96
C VAL A 27 3.21 -7.77 7.14
N GLN A 28 3.10 -7.53 5.83
CA GLN A 28 4.22 -7.46 4.90
C GLN A 28 4.33 -6.03 4.36
N PHE A 29 5.56 -5.52 4.30
CA PHE A 29 5.84 -4.20 3.75
C PHE A 29 6.67 -4.31 2.47
N GLU A 30 6.32 -3.47 1.49
CA GLU A 30 7.02 -3.36 0.21
C GLU A 30 7.40 -1.91 -0.07
N ASP A 31 8.59 -1.69 -0.62
CA ASP A 31 9.13 -0.37 -0.97
C ASP A 31 9.06 -0.15 -2.48
N ALA A 32 8.29 0.85 -2.92
CA ALA A 32 8.15 1.20 -4.32
C ALA A 32 9.30 2.05 -4.85
N ARG A 33 10.12 2.65 -3.97
CA ARG A 33 11.27 3.49 -4.35
C ARG A 33 10.92 4.61 -5.34
N GLY A 34 9.72 5.17 -5.21
CA GLY A 34 9.24 6.21 -6.10
C GLY A 34 8.82 5.75 -7.51
N ASP A 35 8.74 4.45 -7.75
CA ASP A 35 8.35 3.91 -9.06
C ASP A 35 6.90 3.40 -9.03
N THR A 36 6.05 3.98 -9.87
CA THR A 36 4.62 3.63 -9.95
C THR A 36 4.37 2.26 -10.56
N GLY A 37 5.23 1.80 -11.48
CA GLY A 37 5.14 0.47 -12.09
C GLY A 37 5.44 -0.62 -11.05
N ARG A 38 6.53 -0.46 -10.31
CA ARG A 38 6.89 -1.31 -9.17
C ARG A 38 5.79 -1.34 -8.12
N GLN A 39 5.18 -0.19 -7.82
CA GLN A 39 4.06 -0.15 -6.88
C GLN A 39 2.85 -0.95 -7.38
N ALA A 40 2.53 -0.88 -8.68
CA ALA A 40 1.48 -1.70 -9.28
C ALA A 40 1.82 -3.20 -9.20
N ASP A 41 3.05 -3.59 -9.53
CA ASP A 41 3.52 -4.98 -9.44
C ASP A 41 3.45 -5.53 -8.00
N GLN A 42 3.76 -4.70 -7.00
CA GLN A 42 3.63 -5.05 -5.59
C GLN A 42 2.17 -5.25 -5.18
N VAL A 43 1.26 -4.38 -5.61
CA VAL A 43 -0.19 -4.57 -5.37
C VAL A 43 -0.69 -5.85 -6.03
N GLN A 44 -0.28 -6.14 -7.27
CA GLN A 44 -0.61 -7.38 -7.96
C GLN A 44 -0.07 -8.61 -7.21
N SER A 45 1.14 -8.52 -6.67
CA SER A 45 1.77 -9.58 -5.89
C SER A 45 1.01 -9.84 -4.58
N PHE A 46 0.60 -8.79 -3.85
CA PHE A 46 -0.22 -8.95 -2.66
C PHE A 46 -1.57 -9.60 -2.95
N ILE A 47 -2.24 -9.17 -4.04
CA ILE A 47 -3.48 -9.80 -4.50
C ILE A 47 -3.26 -11.28 -4.79
N ALA A 48 -2.19 -11.63 -5.51
CA ALA A 48 -1.88 -13.02 -5.84
C ALA A 48 -1.52 -13.87 -4.60
N SER A 49 -0.89 -13.26 -3.60
CA SER A 49 -0.58 -13.89 -2.31
C SER A 49 -1.81 -14.09 -1.41
N GLY A 50 -2.97 -13.54 -1.79
CA GLY A 50 -4.21 -13.74 -1.05
C GLY A 50 -4.25 -13.07 0.31
N VAL A 51 -3.61 -11.90 0.46
CA VAL A 51 -3.74 -11.09 1.70
C VAL A 51 -5.21 -10.69 1.95
N ASP A 52 -5.57 -10.36 3.18
CA ASP A 52 -6.95 -9.96 3.51
C ASP A 52 -7.28 -8.51 3.13
N ALA A 53 -6.27 -7.63 3.09
CA ALA A 53 -6.40 -6.22 2.73
C ALA A 53 -5.04 -5.63 2.32
N ILE A 54 -5.07 -4.50 1.61
CA ILE A 54 -3.88 -3.76 1.17
C ILE A 54 -3.95 -2.31 1.66
N ILE A 55 -2.86 -1.82 2.26
CA ILE A 55 -2.68 -0.40 2.60
C ILE A 55 -1.64 0.19 1.65
N VAL A 56 -1.99 1.29 0.97
CA VAL A 56 -1.12 1.95 0.01
C VAL A 56 -0.83 3.38 0.44
N ASP A 57 0.45 3.67 0.68
CA ASP A 57 0.99 5.03 0.57
C ASP A 57 1.45 5.22 -0.90
N PRO A 58 0.71 5.98 -1.71
CA PRO A 58 0.90 5.97 -3.16
C PRO A 58 2.12 6.79 -3.59
N VAL A 59 2.85 6.30 -4.58
CA VAL A 59 3.98 7.00 -5.20
C VAL A 59 3.52 8.27 -5.92
N ASP A 60 2.31 8.26 -6.49
CA ASP A 60 1.68 9.39 -7.16
C ASP A 60 0.15 9.24 -7.04
N SER A 61 -0.57 10.34 -6.79
CA SER A 61 -2.03 10.34 -6.75
C SER A 61 -2.62 9.98 -8.12
N ALA A 62 -1.98 10.35 -9.23
CA ALA A 62 -2.51 10.06 -10.57
C ALA A 62 -2.50 8.56 -10.93
N SER A 63 -1.68 7.73 -10.25
CA SER A 63 -1.64 6.27 -10.49
C SER A 63 -2.67 5.48 -9.66
N THR A 64 -3.25 6.09 -8.63
CA THR A 64 -4.21 5.42 -7.72
C THR A 64 -5.44 4.82 -8.41
N PRO A 65 -6.04 5.40 -9.47
CA PRO A 65 -7.19 4.77 -10.14
C PRO A 65 -6.87 3.37 -10.71
N GLN A 66 -5.64 3.14 -11.15
CA GLN A 66 -5.20 1.82 -11.61
C GLN A 66 -5.15 0.82 -10.44
N LEU A 67 -4.58 1.22 -9.31
CA LEU A 67 -4.48 0.36 -8.12
C LEU A 67 -5.86 0.03 -7.54
N THR A 68 -6.74 1.02 -7.48
CA THR A 68 -8.15 0.84 -7.09
C THR A 68 -8.85 -0.17 -7.98
N LYS A 69 -8.68 -0.05 -9.31
CA LYS A 69 -9.28 -0.99 -10.27
C LYS A 69 -8.77 -2.42 -10.07
N MET A 70 -7.46 -2.61 -9.86
CA MET A 70 -6.86 -3.92 -9.60
C MET A 70 -7.46 -4.55 -8.34
N ALA A 71 -7.53 -3.79 -7.24
CA ALA A 71 -8.09 -4.27 -5.98
C ALA A 71 -9.59 -4.60 -6.11
N GLN A 72 -10.39 -3.74 -6.74
CA GLN A 72 -11.82 -3.98 -6.97
C GLN A 72 -12.09 -5.24 -7.79
N GLN A 73 -11.33 -5.45 -8.88
CA GLN A 73 -11.46 -6.64 -9.71
C GLN A 73 -11.15 -7.93 -8.93
N ALA A 74 -10.18 -7.86 -8.02
CA ALA A 74 -9.83 -8.95 -7.11
C ALA A 74 -10.74 -9.06 -5.87
N LYS A 75 -11.70 -8.15 -5.69
CA LYS A 75 -12.51 -8.00 -4.47
C LYS A 75 -11.65 -7.83 -3.19
N MET A 76 -10.50 -7.18 -3.35
CA MET A 76 -9.54 -6.91 -2.28
C MET A 76 -9.82 -5.54 -1.64
N PRO A 77 -10.01 -5.45 -0.31
CA PRO A 77 -10.05 -4.17 0.38
C PRO A 77 -8.73 -3.41 0.21
N LEU A 78 -8.81 -2.16 -0.26
CA LEU A 78 -7.65 -1.28 -0.42
C LEU A 78 -7.90 0.05 0.28
N VAL A 79 -6.92 0.49 1.08
CA VAL A 79 -6.97 1.77 1.82
C VAL A 79 -5.76 2.62 1.48
N TYR A 80 -5.98 3.88 1.13
CA TYR A 80 -4.90 4.85 0.94
C TYR A 80 -4.55 5.57 2.24
N VAL A 81 -3.26 5.87 2.40
CA VAL A 81 -2.75 6.69 3.51
C VAL A 81 -1.77 7.74 2.99
N ASN A 82 -1.52 8.79 3.79
CA ASN A 82 -0.54 9.86 3.55
C ASN A 82 -0.82 10.80 2.36
N ARG A 83 -1.33 10.30 1.24
CA ARG A 83 -1.69 11.13 0.07
C ARG A 83 -3.13 10.88 -0.36
N THR A 84 -3.78 11.95 -0.78
CA THR A 84 -5.14 11.88 -1.33
C THR A 84 -5.13 11.10 -2.65
N PRO A 85 -6.00 10.10 -2.83
CA PRO A 85 -6.15 9.42 -4.11
C PRO A 85 -6.65 10.37 -5.21
N GLY A 86 -6.25 10.09 -6.45
CA GLY A 86 -6.69 10.78 -7.66
C GLY A 86 -7.96 10.19 -8.28
N ASP A 87 -8.56 9.18 -7.64
CA ASP A 87 -9.89 8.67 -7.97
C ASP A 87 -10.93 9.80 -7.92
N LYS A 88 -11.77 9.92 -8.94
CA LYS A 88 -12.85 10.91 -9.04
C LYS A 88 -14.22 10.27 -8.87
#